data_AF-A0AA94JRH1-F1
#
_entry.id   AF-A0AA94JRH1-F1
#
_cell.length_a   1.000
_cell.length_b   1.000
_cell.length_c   1.000
_cell.angle_alpha   90.00
_cell.angle_beta   90.00
_cell.angle_gamma   90.00
#
_symmetry.space_group_name_H-M   'P 1'
#
loop_
_entity.id
_entity.type
_entity.pdbx_description
1 polymer ?
#
loop_
_entity_poly.entity_id
_entity_poly.type
_entity_poly.pdbx_seq_one_letter_code
_entity_poly.pdbx_strand_id
1 'polypeptide(L)'
;MEYTIVNRQINISDKKYWILSGELNNYTIKQLNQTISDMEDVFNGKYPSSSFYGEVVFCVEYDKSKAKIEYYSEYVSEEPTLDIYNMLKDFRDKLIKYESEQNI
;
A
#
# COMPACT_ATOMS: atom_id res chain seq x y z
N MET A 1 2.14 -6.93 9.37
CA MET A 1 0.71 -6.50 9.34
C MET A 1 -0.19 -7.63 8.83
N GLU A 2 -1.29 -7.95 9.52
CA GLU A 2 -2.24 -8.99 9.08
C GLU A 2 -3.33 -8.41 8.14
N TYR A 3 -3.58 -9.07 7.01
CA TYR A 3 -4.56 -8.65 6.01
C TYR A 3 -5.13 -9.85 5.24
N THR A 4 -6.25 -9.61 4.57
CA THR A 4 -6.87 -10.55 3.62
C THR A 4 -7.12 -9.86 2.29
N ILE A 5 -7.08 -10.62 1.19
CA ILE A 5 -7.41 -10.13 -0.15
C ILE A 5 -8.45 -11.07 -0.76
N VAL A 6 -9.60 -10.51 -1.12
CA VAL A 6 -10.70 -11.22 -1.78
C VAL A 6 -11.12 -10.43 -3.01
N ASN A 7 -11.00 -11.03 -4.19
CA ASN A 7 -11.25 -10.39 -5.48
C ASN A 7 -10.43 -9.10 -5.62
N ARG A 8 -11.08 -7.94 -5.80
CA ARG A 8 -10.46 -6.61 -5.87
C ARG A 8 -10.22 -5.94 -4.51
N GLN A 9 -10.59 -6.58 -3.40
CA GLN A 9 -10.61 -5.92 -2.10
C GLN A 9 -9.51 -6.44 -1.18
N ILE A 10 -8.73 -5.51 -0.62
CA ILE A 10 -7.87 -5.74 0.53
C ILE A 10 -8.56 -5.25 1.81
N ASN A 11 -8.41 -6.03 2.88
CA ASN A 11 -8.89 -5.70 4.21
C ASN A 11 -7.78 -5.98 5.23
N ILE A 12 -7.32 -4.93 5.92
CA ILE A 12 -6.32 -5.01 6.98
C ILE A 12 -7.05 -5.24 8.31
N SER A 13 -6.69 -6.31 9.03
CA SER A 13 -7.48 -6.80 10.19
C SER A 13 -7.52 -5.82 11.37
N ASP A 14 -6.48 -5.00 11.55
CA ASP A 14 -6.45 -4.00 12.62
C ASP A 14 -7.31 -2.78 12.25
N LYS A 15 -8.31 -2.50 13.09
CA LYS A 15 -9.26 -1.40 12.89
C LYS A 15 -8.58 -0.06 12.68
N LYS A 16 -7.39 0.20 13.23
CA LYS A 16 -6.70 1.50 13.02
C LYS A 16 -6.34 1.75 11.54
N TYR A 17 -6.29 0.70 10.71
CA TYR A 17 -5.99 0.77 9.27
C TYR A 17 -7.22 0.70 8.36
N TRP A 18 -8.42 0.93 8.90
CA TRP A 18 -9.66 0.88 8.11
C TRP A 18 -9.62 1.81 6.88
N ILE A 19 -9.02 2.99 7.04
CA ILE A 19 -8.89 4.00 5.98
C ILE A 19 -7.88 3.56 4.92
N LEU A 20 -6.72 3.06 5.35
CA LEU A 20 -5.71 2.54 4.44
C LEU A 20 -6.30 1.42 3.57
N SER A 21 -7.07 0.50 4.17
CA SER A 21 -7.79 -0.53 3.42
C SER A 21 -8.76 0.07 2.41
N GLY A 22 -9.59 1.03 2.83
CA GLY A 22 -10.58 1.69 1.97
C GLY A 22 -9.95 2.40 0.77
N GLU A 23 -8.86 3.13 1.01
CA GLU A 23 -8.17 3.91 -0.02
C GLU A 23 -7.38 3.04 -0.99
N LEU A 24 -6.71 1.99 -0.49
CA LEU A 24 -6.03 1.03 -1.35
C LEU A 24 -7.00 0.31 -2.29
N ASN A 25 -8.25 0.08 -1.88
CA ASN A 25 -9.28 -0.52 -2.75
C ASN A 25 -9.64 0.33 -3.97
N ASN A 26 -9.31 1.62 -3.97
CA ASN A 26 -9.49 2.51 -5.11
C ASN A 26 -8.26 2.55 -6.03
N TYR A 27 -7.14 1.92 -5.66
CA TYR A 27 -5.95 1.91 -6.48
C TYR A 27 -6.12 1.07 -7.75
N THR A 28 -5.61 1.59 -8.86
CA THR A 28 -5.38 0.85 -10.09
C THR A 28 -4.08 0.03 -10.01
N ILE A 29 -3.96 -1.00 -10.85
CA ILE A 29 -2.69 -1.75 -11.02
C ILE A 29 -1.53 -0.80 -11.37
N LYS A 30 -1.78 0.23 -12.18
CA LYS A 30 -0.77 1.23 -12.54
C LYS A 30 -0.26 2.00 -11.32
N GLN A 31 -1.16 2.46 -10.45
CA GLN A 31 -0.78 3.14 -9.21
C GLN A 31 0.00 2.20 -8.28
N LEU A 32 -0.45 0.97 -8.10
CA LEU A 32 0.28 -0.03 -7.31
C LEU A 32 1.68 -0.28 -7.87
N ASN A 33 1.82 -0.43 -9.19
CA ASN A 33 3.12 -0.60 -9.84
C ASN A 33 4.06 0.58 -9.59
N GLN A 34 3.54 1.81 -9.69
CA GLN A 34 4.33 3.01 -9.42
C GLN A 34 4.80 3.03 -7.97
N THR A 35 3.88 2.85 -7.00
CA THR A 35 4.22 2.83 -5.57
C THR A 35 5.26 1.75 -5.25
N ILE A 36 5.10 0.55 -5.79
CA ILE A 36 6.03 -0.57 -5.56
C ILE A 36 7.41 -0.26 -6.15
N SER A 37 7.46 0.34 -7.34
CA SER A 37 8.72 0.78 -7.96
C SER A 37 9.43 1.85 -7.12
N ASP A 38 8.69 2.80 -6.57
CA ASP A 38 9.25 3.86 -5.72
C ASP A 38 9.80 3.28 -4.40
N MET A 39 9.12 2.27 -3.84
CA MET A 39 9.62 1.53 -2.68
C MET A 39 10.90 0.76 -2.99
N GLU A 40 10.99 0.12 -4.15
CA GLU A 40 12.20 -0.58 -4.60
C GLU A 40 13.37 0.38 -4.79
N ASP A 41 13.12 1.57 -5.36
CA ASP A 41 14.12 2.64 -5.45
C ASP A 41 14.63 3.07 -4.07
N VAL A 42 13.75 3.20 -3.07
CA VAL A 42 14.14 3.48 -1.68
C VAL A 42 14.96 2.34 -1.09
N PHE A 43 14.53 1.08 -1.20
CA PHE A 43 15.30 -0.07 -0.69
C PHE A 43 16.70 -0.17 -1.31
N ASN A 44 16.80 0.08 -2.61
CA ASN A 44 18.05 0.09 -3.36
C ASN A 44 18.92 1.33 -3.09
N GLY A 45 18.43 2.30 -2.29
CA GLY A 45 19.18 3.47 -1.87
C GLY A 45 19.30 4.56 -2.95
N LYS A 46 18.43 4.53 -3.96
CA LYS A 46 18.33 5.63 -4.94
C LYS A 46 17.79 6.90 -4.29
N TYR A 47 16.87 6.75 -3.33
CA TYR A 47 16.34 7.82 -2.49
C TYR A 47 16.39 7.40 -1.00
N PRO A 48 16.54 8.35 -0.06
CA PRO A 48 16.53 8.05 1.37
C PRO A 48 15.13 7.67 1.88
N SER A 49 14.08 8.23 1.29
CA SER A 49 12.68 8.04 1.64
C SER A 49 11.77 8.43 0.48
N SER A 50 10.50 8.07 0.56
CA SER A 50 9.45 8.48 -0.38
C SER A 50 8.07 8.41 0.31
N SER A 51 6.99 8.65 -0.41
CA SER A 51 5.62 8.51 0.11
C SER A 51 4.62 8.15 -0.97
N PHE A 52 3.47 7.60 -0.57
CA PHE A 52 2.30 7.40 -1.43
C PHE A 52 1.02 7.83 -0.72
N TYR A 53 0.00 8.19 -1.50
CA TYR A 53 -1.18 8.91 -1.00
C TYR A 53 -2.47 8.32 -1.52
N GLY A 54 -3.51 8.40 -0.69
CA GLY A 54 -4.89 8.19 -1.13
C GLY A 54 -5.39 9.34 -1.97
N GLU A 55 -6.62 9.24 -2.45
CA GLU A 55 -7.21 10.33 -3.23
C GLU A 55 -7.41 11.59 -2.40
N VAL A 56 -7.69 11.46 -1.09
CA VAL A 56 -8.03 12.63 -0.26
C VAL A 56 -7.42 12.60 1.14
N VAL A 57 -7.16 11.43 1.72
CA VAL A 57 -7.15 11.32 3.19
C VAL A 57 -5.96 10.63 3.83
N PHE A 58 -5.25 9.75 3.12
CA PHE A 58 -4.12 9.02 3.70
C PHE A 58 -2.79 9.44 3.09
N CYS A 59 -1.75 9.43 3.93
CA CYS A 59 -0.36 9.48 3.53
C CYS A 59 0.38 8.30 4.16
N VAL A 60 1.22 7.62 3.38
CA VAL A 60 2.23 6.70 3.90
C VAL A 60 3.59 7.22 3.50
N GLU A 61 4.33 7.77 4.47
CA GLU A 61 5.72 8.17 4.33
C GLU A 61 6.61 7.01 4.73
N TYR A 62 7.68 6.73 3.99
CA TYR A 62 8.52 5.57 4.30
C TYR A 62 9.99 5.80 3.98
N ASP A 63 10.84 5.21 4.81
CA ASP A 63 12.26 4.97 4.54
C ASP A 63 12.52 3.46 4.37
N LYS A 64 13.79 3.03 4.35
CA LYS A 64 14.15 1.61 4.22
C LYS A 64 13.64 0.72 5.37
N SER A 65 13.34 1.29 6.52
CA SER A 65 13.07 0.59 7.77
C SER A 65 11.61 0.69 8.19
N LYS A 66 11.03 1.89 8.15
CA LYS A 66 9.70 2.17 8.70
C LYS A 66 8.85 2.97 7.72
N ALA A 67 7.58 2.61 7.69
CA ALA A 67 6.51 3.33 7.04
C ALA A 67 5.60 3.95 8.10
N LYS A 68 5.49 5.27 8.09
CA LYS A 68 4.58 6.06 8.91
C LYS A 68 3.27 6.26 8.17
N ILE A 69 2.18 5.91 8.82
CA ILE A 69 0.83 5.96 8.26
C ILE A 69 0.10 7.12 8.94
N GLU A 70 -0.45 8.02 8.13
CA GLU A 70 -1.17 9.21 8.58
C GLU A 70 -2.54 9.34 7.92
N TYR A 71 -3.47 9.94 8.66
CA TYR A 71 -4.81 10.29 8.21
C TYR A 71 -5.11 11.75 8.56
N TYR A 72 -5.44 12.59 7.57
CA TYR A 72 -5.59 14.04 7.77
C TYR A 72 -4.40 14.69 8.52
N SER A 73 -3.18 14.25 8.25
CA SER A 73 -1.94 14.66 8.97
C SER A 73 -1.89 14.25 10.45
N GLU A 74 -2.83 13.43 10.92
CA GLU A 74 -2.77 12.79 12.23
C GLU A 74 -2.05 11.44 12.12
N TYR A 75 -1.13 11.19 13.05
CA TYR A 75 -0.41 9.94 13.15
C TYR A 75 -1.36 8.79 13.51
N VAL A 76 -1.31 7.71 12.72
CA VAL A 76 -2.06 6.47 12.98
C VAL A 76 -1.14 5.41 13.59
N SER A 77 -0.06 5.07 12.90
CA SER A 77 0.90 4.04 13.33
C SER A 77 2.18 4.07 12.48
N GLU A 78 3.22 3.37 12.95
CA GLU A 78 4.37 2.97 12.14
C GLU A 78 4.36 1.44 11.97
N GLU A 79 4.84 0.98 10.82
CA GLU A 79 5.00 -0.43 10.49
C GLU A 79 6.34 -0.62 9.75
N PRO A 80 6.93 -1.83 9.74
CA PRO A 80 8.10 -2.10 8.91
C PRO A 80 7.79 -1.80 7.44
N THR A 81 8.65 -1.04 6.74
CA THR A 81 8.43 -0.72 5.31
C THR A 81 8.29 -1.99 4.47
N LEU A 82 9.02 -3.04 4.84
CA LEU A 82 8.96 -4.33 4.18
C LEU A 82 7.57 -4.98 4.26
N ASP A 83 6.85 -4.83 5.38
CA ASP A 83 5.50 -5.37 5.54
C ASP A 83 4.52 -4.68 4.59
N ILE A 84 4.59 -3.34 4.49
CA ILE A 84 3.77 -2.56 3.55
C ILE A 84 4.10 -2.95 2.11
N TYR A 85 5.38 -3.06 1.77
CA TYR A 85 5.83 -3.45 0.44
C TYR A 85 5.28 -4.82 0.02
N ASN A 86 5.39 -5.81 0.90
CA ASN A 86 4.90 -7.16 0.64
C ASN A 86 3.38 -7.19 0.49
N MET A 87 2.65 -6.47 1.35
CA MET A 87 1.20 -6.32 1.26
C MET A 87 0.77 -5.71 -0.08
N LEU A 88 1.41 -4.63 -0.51
CA LEU A 88 1.09 -3.97 -1.78
C LEU A 88 1.39 -4.87 -2.99
N LYS A 89 2.48 -5.64 -2.94
CA LYS A 89 2.81 -6.63 -3.99
C LYS A 89 1.79 -7.75 -4.07
N ASP A 90 1.44 -8.34 -2.93
CA ASP A 90 0.43 -9.40 -2.88
C ASP A 90 -0.92 -8.88 -3.40
N PHE A 91 -1.31 -7.67 -2.98
CA PHE A 91 -2.53 -7.03 -3.47
C PHE A 91 -2.52 -6.82 -4.99
N ARG A 92 -1.45 -6.24 -5.53
CA ARG A 92 -1.29 -6.07 -6.98
C ARG A 92 -1.36 -7.41 -7.72
N ASP A 93 -0.65 -8.42 -7.25
CA ASP A 93 -0.57 -9.72 -7.94
C ASP A 93 -1.94 -10.42 -7.94
N LYS A 94 -2.70 -10.32 -6.84
CA LYS A 94 -4.09 -10.79 -6.76
C LYS A 94 -5.02 -9.98 -7.68
N LEU A 95 -4.81 -8.67 -7.77
CA LEU A 95 -5.63 -7.79 -8.61
C LEU A 95 -5.42 -8.09 -10.10
N ILE A 96 -4.17 -8.26 -10.54
CA ILE A 96 -3.81 -8.69 -11.90
C ILE A 96 -4.52 -10.01 -12.23
N LYS A 97 -4.42 -10.99 -11.32
CA LYS A 97 -5.05 -12.29 -11.50
C LYS A 97 -6.57 -12.13 -11.66
N TYR A 98 -7.21 -11.39 -10.77
CA TYR A 98 -8.66 -11.16 -10.81
C TYR A 98 -9.09 -10.50 -12.13
N GLU A 99 -8.44 -9.41 -12.56
CA GLU A 99 -8.79 -8.71 -13.81
C GLU A 99 -8.64 -9.64 -15.03
N SER A 100 -7.58 -10.45 -15.08
CA SER A 100 -7.38 -11.43 -16.16
C SER A 100 -8.48 -12.50 -16.22
N GLU A 101 -9.00 -12.94 -15.07
CA GLU A 101 -10.07 -13.94 -14.99
C GLU A 101 -11.44 -13.36 -15.38
N GLN A 102 -11.62 -12.04 -15.25
CA GLN A 102 -12.85 -11.34 -15.62
C GLN A 102 -12.87 -10.85 -17.09
N ASN A 103 -11.80 -11.07 -17.86
CA ASN A 103 -11.59 -10.46 -19.19
C ASN A 103 -11.71 -8.92 -19.17
N ILE A 104 -11.26 -8.29 -18.08
CA ILE A 104 -11.17 -6.84 -17.93
C ILE A 104 -9.76 -6.39 -18.31
#